data_AF-A0A8J6J7N9-F1
#
_entry.id   AF-A0A8J6J7N9-F1
#
_cell.length_a   1.000
_cell.length_b   1.000
_cell.length_c   1.000
_cell.angle_alpha   90.00
_cell.angle_beta   90.00
_cell.angle_gamma   90.00
#
_symmetry.space_group_name_H-M   'P 1'
#
loop_
_entity.id
_entity.type
_entity.pdbx_description
1 polymer ?
#
loop_
_entity_poly.entity_id
_entity_poly.type
_entity_poly.pdbx_seq_one_letter_code
_entity_poly.pdbx_strand_id
1 'polypeptide(L)'
;FSLEENIALARQFLLENFVSRGMVVDFAVHQPDREDGGIPNPHFHVLCPIRPIEQDGKWGLKQRRVYELDEDDNRIRDQNGEFVFNAVPTTDWGSPETLEYWRQTWAELCNAKFAEKELDVRIDHRSYERQGVEFLPTVHEGATVRAMEKKGIRTEKGEFNRWIKATNAVIRDIKKKITLLFDWIAEAKAELAKPQTPDLVSLLNAYYTQRKAGAYSQKGKISNLKEMNETFNYLRANGIYTLEDLESHVNEHSSTTESLKKTLDGQTARMKAIKQLYDSSAAFQNLKSVYDGLQKIKFEKPRAKYKAEHEAELIQFYAARRKLTGEFPDGKVDMKKLSDEYDELEQAHETTYGEFKAVRDDLHRLWKVKSCVDTAARFNERTEEQKLQNRPQTRQK
;
A
#
# COMPACT_ATOMS: atom_id res chain seq x y z
N PHE A 1 -21.34 9.62 -40.66
CA PHE A 1 -20.95 10.15 -41.99
C PHE A 1 -22.15 10.84 -42.61
N SER A 2 -21.93 11.91 -43.38
CA SER A 2 -22.98 12.47 -44.22
C SER A 2 -23.40 11.44 -45.29
N LEU A 3 -24.55 11.66 -45.93
CA LEU A 3 -24.98 10.79 -47.03
C LEU A 3 -23.95 10.80 -48.18
N GLU A 4 -23.39 11.96 -48.49
CA GLU A 4 -22.35 12.13 -49.52
C GLU A 4 -21.09 11.35 -49.19
N GLU A 5 -20.64 11.38 -47.92
CA GLU A 5 -19.50 10.61 -47.45
C GLU A 5 -19.74 9.09 -47.56
N ASN A 6 -20.94 8.63 -47.20
CA ASN A 6 -21.32 7.22 -47.35
C ASN A 6 -21.33 6.81 -48.83
N ILE A 7 -21.87 7.64 -49.71
CA ILE A 7 -21.88 7.40 -51.16
C ILE A 7 -20.45 7.36 -51.71
N ALA A 8 -19.60 8.30 -51.31
CA ALA A 8 -18.21 8.35 -51.74
C ALA A 8 -17.43 7.11 -51.31
N LEU A 9 -17.62 6.65 -50.06
CA LEU A 9 -16.98 5.45 -49.53
C LEU A 9 -17.46 4.18 -50.25
N ALA A 10 -18.76 4.05 -50.49
CA ALA A 10 -19.32 2.94 -51.25
C ALA A 10 -18.80 2.92 -52.70
N ARG A 11 -18.74 4.09 -53.36
CA ARG A 11 -18.18 4.22 -54.72
C ARG A 11 -16.72 3.83 -54.76
N GLN A 12 -15.92 4.31 -53.81
CA GLN A 12 -14.50 3.96 -53.72
C GLN A 12 -14.33 2.44 -53.63
N PHE A 13 -15.03 1.80 -52.69
CA PHE A 13 -14.97 0.35 -52.51
C PHE A 13 -15.33 -0.41 -53.80
N LEU A 14 -16.42 -0.01 -54.47
CA LEU A 14 -16.88 -0.66 -55.71
C LEU A 14 -15.90 -0.45 -56.87
N LEU A 15 -15.33 0.74 -57.01
CA LEU A 15 -14.34 1.01 -58.06
C LEU A 15 -13.08 0.17 -57.86
N GLU A 16 -12.56 0.14 -56.64
CA GLU A 16 -11.30 -0.53 -56.29
C GLU A 16 -11.42 -2.06 -56.28
N ASN A 17 -12.59 -2.61 -55.91
CA ASN A 17 -12.74 -4.06 -55.65
C ASN A 17 -13.64 -4.81 -56.63
N PHE A 18 -14.50 -4.11 -57.38
CA PHE A 18 -15.41 -4.72 -58.34
C PHE A 18 -15.05 -4.30 -59.76
N VAL A 19 -15.09 -2.99 -60.04
CA VAL A 19 -14.88 -2.47 -61.40
C VAL A 19 -13.45 -2.73 -61.89
N SER A 20 -12.45 -2.56 -61.02
CA SER A 20 -11.04 -2.90 -61.31
C SER A 20 -10.83 -4.37 -61.73
N ARG A 21 -11.75 -5.26 -61.34
CA ARG A 21 -11.72 -6.71 -61.62
C ARG A 21 -12.56 -7.08 -62.85
N GLY A 22 -13.01 -6.09 -63.64
CA GLY A 22 -13.79 -6.31 -64.86
C GLY A 22 -15.29 -6.54 -64.61
N MET A 23 -15.80 -6.19 -63.43
CA MET A 23 -17.23 -6.24 -63.12
C MET A 23 -17.93 -4.97 -63.58
N VAL A 24 -19.16 -5.10 -64.06
CA VAL A 24 -20.09 -3.97 -64.19
C VAL A 24 -20.94 -3.93 -62.93
N VAL A 25 -21.10 -2.74 -62.35
CA VAL A 25 -21.80 -2.55 -61.08
C VAL A 25 -22.94 -1.56 -61.26
N ASP A 26 -24.14 -1.98 -60.87
CA ASP A 26 -25.27 -1.10 -60.60
C ASP A 26 -25.47 -1.05 -59.08
N PHE A 27 -25.45 0.14 -58.48
CA PHE A 27 -25.57 0.27 -57.02
C PHE A 27 -26.56 1.37 -56.61
N ALA A 28 -27.30 1.08 -55.55
CA ALA A 28 -28.29 1.99 -54.97
C ALA A 28 -28.03 2.16 -53.47
N VAL A 29 -28.01 3.40 -52.99
CA VAL A 29 -27.87 3.71 -51.56
C VAL A 29 -29.24 3.97 -50.98
N HIS A 30 -29.61 3.19 -49.97
CA HIS A 30 -30.90 3.26 -49.29
C HIS A 30 -30.73 3.98 -47.95
N GLN A 31 -31.53 5.02 -47.78
CA GLN A 31 -31.71 5.69 -46.50
C GLN A 31 -33.13 5.40 -46.04
N PRO A 32 -33.37 4.39 -45.19
CA PRO A 32 -34.71 4.06 -44.76
C PRO A 32 -35.33 5.22 -43.98
N ASP A 33 -36.59 5.56 -44.28
CA ASP A 33 -37.37 6.51 -43.50
C ASP A 33 -37.48 6.04 -42.05
N ARG A 34 -37.47 7.01 -41.12
CA ARG A 34 -37.72 6.73 -39.71
C ARG A 34 -39.20 6.39 -39.53
N GLU A 35 -39.50 5.24 -38.96
CA GLU A 35 -40.69 5.13 -38.10
C GLU A 35 -40.22 5.28 -36.65
N ASP A 36 -41.01 5.96 -35.82
CA ASP A 36 -40.64 6.32 -34.44
C ASP A 36 -40.02 5.14 -33.67
N GLY A 37 -38.78 5.36 -33.18
CA GLY A 37 -38.01 4.39 -32.39
C GLY A 37 -37.12 3.40 -33.17
N GLY A 38 -37.08 3.47 -34.51
CA GLY A 38 -36.20 2.61 -35.33
C GLY A 38 -34.70 2.98 -35.26
N ILE A 39 -33.81 1.98 -35.34
CA ILE A 39 -32.36 2.19 -35.48
C ILE A 39 -32.04 2.61 -36.92
N PRO A 40 -31.37 3.76 -37.16
CA PRO A 40 -30.91 4.14 -38.49
C PRO A 40 -30.00 3.06 -39.09
N ASN A 41 -30.39 2.51 -40.24
CA ASN A 41 -29.64 1.47 -40.95
C ASN A 41 -29.39 1.88 -42.42
N PRO A 42 -28.55 2.90 -42.67
CA PRO A 42 -28.13 3.22 -44.03
C PRO A 42 -27.37 2.02 -44.61
N HIS A 43 -27.77 1.60 -45.80
CA HIS A 43 -27.16 0.47 -46.49
C HIS A 43 -27.20 0.69 -48.00
N PHE A 44 -26.43 -0.07 -48.75
CA PHE A 44 -26.43 0.01 -50.21
C PHE A 44 -26.53 -1.40 -50.80
N HIS A 45 -27.20 -1.48 -51.94
CA HIS A 45 -27.34 -2.70 -52.74
C HIS A 45 -26.44 -2.59 -53.96
N VAL A 46 -25.88 -3.72 -54.35
CA VAL A 46 -24.94 -3.82 -55.46
C VAL A 46 -25.38 -5.00 -56.32
N LEU A 47 -25.72 -4.74 -57.58
CA LEU A 47 -26.07 -5.72 -58.59
C LEU A 47 -24.93 -5.83 -59.58
N CYS A 48 -24.41 -7.05 -59.73
CA CYS A 48 -23.29 -7.36 -60.61
C CYS A 48 -23.67 -8.52 -61.54
N PRO A 49 -23.47 -8.40 -62.86
CA PRO A 49 -23.49 -9.55 -63.76
C PRO A 49 -22.41 -10.55 -63.37
N ILE A 50 -22.68 -11.84 -63.57
CA ILE A 50 -21.76 -12.94 -63.27
C ILE A 50 -20.75 -13.25 -64.40
N ARG A 51 -20.62 -12.32 -65.36
CA ARG A 51 -19.70 -12.43 -66.50
C ARG A 51 -18.78 -11.21 -66.51
N PRO A 52 -17.48 -11.37 -66.75
CA PRO A 52 -16.56 -10.24 -66.93
C PRO A 52 -16.85 -9.52 -68.24
N ILE A 53 -16.60 -8.21 -68.25
CA ILE A 53 -16.48 -7.44 -69.48
C ILE A 53 -15.02 -7.48 -69.94
N GLU A 54 -14.78 -7.94 -71.16
CA GLU A 54 -13.44 -8.02 -71.75
C GLU A 54 -13.00 -6.64 -72.30
N GLN A 55 -11.70 -6.49 -72.58
CA GLN A 55 -11.15 -5.22 -73.08
C GLN A 55 -11.77 -4.78 -74.42
N ASP A 56 -12.29 -5.72 -75.21
CA ASP A 56 -12.98 -5.43 -76.47
C ASP A 56 -14.47 -5.05 -76.27
N GLY A 57 -14.93 -4.96 -75.02
CA GLY A 57 -16.29 -4.59 -74.67
C GLY A 57 -17.31 -5.73 -74.74
N LYS A 58 -16.90 -6.98 -74.99
CA LYS A 58 -17.80 -8.13 -74.99
C LYS A 58 -17.87 -8.82 -73.63
N TRP A 59 -18.96 -9.55 -73.41
CA TRP A 59 -19.12 -10.40 -72.24
C TRP A 59 -18.30 -11.67 -72.36
N GLY A 60 -17.44 -11.91 -71.37
CA GLY A 60 -16.69 -13.14 -71.24
C GLY A 60 -17.57 -14.34 -70.88
N LEU A 61 -16.95 -15.52 -70.96
CA LEU A 61 -17.57 -16.77 -70.51
C LEU A 61 -17.68 -16.77 -68.99
N LYS A 62 -18.79 -17.31 -68.46
CA LYS A 62 -18.98 -17.50 -67.01
C LYS A 62 -18.07 -18.61 -66.46
N GLN A 63 -17.93 -19.69 -67.22
CA GLN A 63 -17.24 -20.92 -66.84
C GLN A 63 -16.53 -21.51 -68.05
N ARG A 64 -15.47 -22.28 -67.78
CA ARG A 64 -14.74 -23.10 -68.77
C ARG A 64 -14.73 -24.55 -68.33
N ARG A 65 -14.62 -25.47 -69.29
CA ARG A 65 -14.47 -26.90 -69.02
C ARG A 65 -13.02 -27.21 -68.64
N VAL A 66 -12.83 -27.90 -67.53
CA VAL A 66 -11.54 -28.44 -67.08
C VAL A 66 -11.70 -29.95 -66.97
N TYR A 67 -10.99 -30.71 -67.80
CA TYR A 67 -11.06 -32.17 -67.81
C TYR A 67 -10.36 -32.76 -66.59
N GLU A 68 -10.92 -33.83 -66.03
CA GLU A 68 -10.24 -34.60 -64.99
C GLU A 68 -9.13 -35.45 -65.61
N LEU A 69 -7.98 -35.46 -64.94
CA LEU A 69 -6.77 -36.17 -65.37
C LEU A 69 -6.45 -37.29 -64.38
N ASP A 70 -5.92 -38.40 -64.90
CA ASP A 70 -5.35 -39.48 -64.08
C ASP A 70 -3.90 -39.18 -63.65
N GLU A 71 -3.24 -40.14 -62.99
CA GLU A 71 -1.87 -40.02 -62.47
C GLU A 71 -0.82 -39.79 -63.58
N ASP A 72 -1.15 -40.10 -64.84
CA ASP A 72 -0.29 -39.97 -66.02
C ASP A 72 -0.70 -38.78 -66.91
N ASP A 73 -1.48 -37.82 -66.39
CA ASP A 73 -2.00 -36.64 -67.10
C ASP A 73 -2.97 -36.97 -68.27
N ASN A 74 -3.52 -38.17 -68.34
CA ASN A 74 -4.49 -38.54 -69.38
C ASN A 74 -5.93 -38.21 -68.94
N ARG A 75 -6.77 -37.83 -69.90
CA ARG A 75 -8.17 -37.48 -69.63
C ARG A 75 -8.99 -38.71 -69.24
N ILE A 76 -9.69 -38.60 -68.11
CA ILE A 76 -10.58 -39.63 -67.60
C ILE A 76 -11.88 -39.67 -68.42
N ARG A 77 -12.35 -40.88 -68.74
CA ARG A 77 -13.66 -41.11 -69.37
C ARG A 77 -14.65 -41.70 -68.36
N ASP A 78 -15.92 -41.33 -68.50
CA ASP A 78 -17.02 -41.89 -67.73
C ASP A 78 -17.44 -43.27 -68.25
N GLN A 79 -18.46 -43.87 -67.61
CA GLN A 79 -19.03 -45.16 -68.00
C GLN A 79 -19.64 -45.20 -69.42
N ASN A 80 -19.92 -44.03 -70.02
CA ASN A 80 -20.44 -43.90 -71.37
C ASN A 80 -19.32 -43.63 -72.40
N GLY A 81 -18.07 -43.53 -71.95
CA GLY A 81 -16.92 -43.21 -72.78
C GLY A 81 -16.75 -41.72 -73.06
N GLU A 82 -17.51 -40.83 -72.44
CA GLU A 82 -17.35 -39.38 -72.56
C GLU A 82 -16.28 -38.87 -71.58
N PHE A 83 -15.55 -37.82 -71.94
CA PHE A 83 -14.54 -37.26 -71.04
C PHE A 83 -15.16 -36.51 -69.86
N VAL A 84 -14.76 -36.85 -68.65
CA VAL A 84 -15.20 -36.20 -67.42
C VAL A 84 -14.60 -34.80 -67.33
N PHE A 85 -15.43 -33.79 -67.07
CA PHE A 85 -14.99 -32.41 -66.89
C PHE A 85 -15.76 -31.70 -65.78
N ASN A 86 -15.07 -30.76 -65.13
CA ASN A 86 -15.65 -29.82 -64.20
C ASN A 86 -15.86 -28.46 -64.89
N ALA A 87 -17.01 -27.83 -64.64
CA ALA A 87 -17.30 -26.47 -65.08
C ALA A 87 -16.72 -25.48 -64.07
N VAL A 88 -15.51 -24.99 -64.33
CA VAL A 88 -14.80 -24.09 -63.43
C VAL A 88 -15.09 -22.63 -63.80
N PRO A 89 -15.45 -21.75 -62.84
CA PRO A 89 -15.58 -20.32 -63.09
C PRO A 89 -14.36 -19.72 -63.77
N THR A 90 -14.57 -18.78 -64.67
CA THR A 90 -13.47 -18.03 -65.33
C THR A 90 -12.93 -16.91 -64.44
N THR A 91 -13.67 -16.53 -63.41
CA THR A 91 -13.30 -15.54 -62.40
C THR A 91 -13.35 -16.14 -61.01
N ASP A 92 -12.66 -15.51 -60.06
CA ASP A 92 -12.63 -15.88 -58.64
C ASP A 92 -13.75 -15.19 -57.83
N TRP A 93 -14.64 -14.43 -58.48
CA TRP A 93 -15.61 -13.55 -57.82
C TRP A 93 -16.55 -14.25 -56.83
N GLY A 94 -16.79 -15.55 -57.04
CA GLY A 94 -17.63 -16.39 -56.19
C GLY A 94 -16.88 -17.21 -55.15
N SER A 95 -15.56 -17.05 -55.01
CA SER A 95 -14.76 -17.84 -54.08
C SER A 95 -14.88 -17.31 -52.64
N PRO A 96 -14.78 -18.19 -51.62
CA PRO A 96 -14.76 -17.76 -50.22
C PRO A 96 -13.63 -16.75 -49.91
N GLU A 97 -12.47 -16.91 -50.53
CA GLU A 97 -11.29 -16.06 -50.36
C GLU A 97 -11.57 -14.65 -50.88
N THR A 98 -12.21 -14.53 -52.05
CA THR A 98 -12.60 -13.23 -52.61
C THR A 98 -13.64 -12.53 -51.74
N LEU A 99 -14.62 -13.27 -51.22
CA LEU A 99 -15.61 -12.71 -50.30
C LEU A 99 -14.95 -12.22 -49.00
N GLU A 100 -14.02 -12.99 -48.45
CA GLU A 100 -13.28 -12.62 -47.24
C GLU A 100 -12.46 -11.35 -47.47
N TYR A 101 -11.73 -11.29 -48.60
CA TYR A 101 -10.98 -10.11 -49.01
C TYR A 101 -11.86 -8.86 -49.10
N TRP A 102 -13.00 -8.96 -49.80
CA TRP A 102 -13.94 -7.83 -49.92
C TRP A 102 -14.48 -7.36 -48.57
N ARG A 103 -14.81 -8.29 -47.66
CA ARG A 103 -15.27 -7.93 -46.31
C ARG A 103 -14.17 -7.25 -45.51
N GLN A 104 -12.95 -7.74 -45.60
CA GLN A 104 -11.78 -7.14 -44.97
C GLN A 104 -11.56 -5.71 -45.48
N THR A 105 -11.46 -5.52 -46.80
CA THR A 105 -11.22 -4.22 -47.41
C THR A 105 -12.33 -3.22 -47.09
N TRP A 106 -13.59 -3.65 -47.06
CA TRP A 106 -14.69 -2.79 -46.63
C TRP A 106 -14.54 -2.33 -45.18
N ALA A 107 -14.17 -3.24 -44.27
CA ALA A 107 -13.96 -2.92 -42.87
C ALA A 107 -12.78 -1.93 -42.70
N GLU A 108 -11.68 -2.15 -43.43
CA GLU A 108 -10.51 -1.27 -43.44
C GLU A 108 -10.84 0.15 -43.94
N LEU A 109 -11.56 0.26 -45.07
CA LEU A 109 -12.01 1.55 -45.60
C LEU A 109 -12.90 2.32 -44.61
N CYS A 110 -13.86 1.62 -43.98
CA CYS A 110 -14.70 2.22 -42.95
C CYS A 110 -13.88 2.68 -41.73
N ASN A 111 -12.96 1.84 -41.25
CA ASN A 111 -12.12 2.14 -40.10
C ASN A 111 -11.16 3.30 -40.35
N ALA A 112 -10.60 3.41 -41.55
CA ALA A 112 -9.80 4.56 -41.97
C ALA A 112 -10.63 5.86 -41.91
N LYS A 113 -11.88 5.82 -42.39
CA LYS A 113 -12.80 6.96 -42.28
C LYS A 113 -13.24 7.26 -40.84
N PHE A 114 -13.36 6.26 -39.97
CA PHE A 114 -13.58 6.51 -38.55
C PHE A 114 -12.38 7.21 -37.90
N ALA A 115 -11.16 6.78 -38.22
CA ALA A 115 -9.93 7.39 -37.70
C ALA A 115 -9.73 8.82 -38.21
N GLU A 116 -9.97 9.10 -39.49
CA GLU A 116 -9.93 10.45 -40.08
C GLU A 116 -10.87 11.44 -39.35
N LYS A 117 -11.98 10.92 -38.80
CA LYS A 117 -12.96 11.70 -38.03
C LYS A 117 -12.77 11.63 -36.52
N GLU A 118 -11.65 11.08 -36.05
CA GLU A 118 -11.34 10.93 -34.62
C GLU A 118 -12.44 10.18 -33.84
N LEU A 119 -13.12 9.24 -34.51
CA LEU A 119 -14.11 8.38 -33.87
C LEU A 119 -13.42 7.14 -33.33
N ASP A 120 -13.68 6.76 -32.09
CA ASP A 120 -13.07 5.57 -31.46
C ASP A 120 -13.69 4.23 -31.91
N VAL A 121 -14.81 4.27 -32.62
CA VAL A 121 -15.52 3.07 -33.06
C VAL A 121 -14.79 2.35 -34.20
N ARG A 122 -14.78 1.02 -34.18
CA ARG A 122 -14.20 0.18 -35.23
C ARG A 122 -15.16 -0.95 -35.59
N ILE A 123 -15.11 -1.37 -36.84
CA ILE A 123 -15.79 -2.58 -37.33
C ILE A 123 -14.75 -3.63 -37.75
N ASP A 124 -15.10 -4.90 -37.61
CA ASP A 124 -14.24 -6.01 -38.02
C ASP A 124 -15.11 -7.02 -38.77
N HIS A 125 -14.58 -7.56 -39.87
CA HIS A 125 -15.27 -8.51 -40.71
C HIS A 125 -15.31 -9.92 -40.11
N ARG A 126 -14.41 -10.21 -39.18
CA ARG A 126 -14.26 -11.52 -38.53
C ARG A 126 -15.32 -11.71 -37.46
N SER A 127 -15.67 -12.96 -37.18
CA SER A 127 -16.49 -13.30 -36.01
C SER A 127 -15.78 -12.91 -34.71
N TYR A 128 -16.54 -12.73 -33.62
CA TYR A 128 -15.95 -12.49 -32.29
C TYR A 128 -14.95 -13.58 -31.88
N GLU A 129 -15.23 -14.84 -32.21
CA GLU A 129 -14.32 -15.96 -32.01
C GLU A 129 -12.97 -15.75 -32.73
N ARG A 130 -12.99 -15.39 -34.02
CA ARG A 130 -11.76 -15.11 -34.79
C ARG A 130 -11.02 -13.86 -34.33
N GLN A 131 -11.69 -12.95 -33.62
CA GLN A 131 -11.06 -11.80 -32.97
C GLN A 131 -10.49 -12.14 -31.59
N GLY A 132 -10.79 -13.31 -31.02
CA GLY A 132 -10.46 -13.65 -29.64
C GLY A 132 -11.28 -12.84 -28.62
N VAL A 133 -12.45 -12.32 -29.03
CA VAL A 133 -13.32 -11.52 -28.18
C VAL A 133 -14.38 -12.42 -27.55
N GLU A 134 -14.40 -12.48 -26.23
CA GLU A 134 -15.34 -13.29 -25.45
C GLU A 134 -16.73 -12.61 -25.34
N PHE A 135 -17.33 -12.28 -26.48
CA PHE A 135 -18.70 -11.81 -26.54
C PHE A 135 -19.55 -12.76 -27.36
N LEU A 136 -20.82 -12.88 -26.96
CA LEU A 136 -21.80 -13.67 -27.69
C LEU A 136 -22.38 -12.83 -28.85
N PRO A 137 -22.35 -13.34 -30.10
CA PRO A 137 -22.95 -12.64 -31.24
C PRO A 137 -24.47 -12.78 -31.21
N THR A 138 -25.18 -11.70 -31.58
CA THR A 138 -26.64 -11.72 -31.74
C THR A 138 -27.06 -12.43 -33.03
N VAL A 139 -28.26 -13.01 -33.03
CA VAL A 139 -28.83 -13.67 -34.22
C VAL A 139 -29.67 -12.69 -35.01
N HIS A 140 -29.54 -12.71 -36.34
CA HIS A 140 -30.33 -11.85 -37.23
C HIS A 140 -31.83 -12.18 -37.13
N GLU A 141 -32.64 -11.27 -36.61
CA GLU A 141 -34.07 -11.48 -36.32
C GLU A 141 -34.94 -11.71 -37.57
N GLY A 142 -34.71 -10.98 -38.65
CA GLY A 142 -35.58 -10.95 -39.83
C GLY A 142 -36.75 -9.96 -39.70
N ALA A 143 -37.36 -9.58 -40.83
CA ALA A 143 -38.40 -8.55 -40.89
C ALA A 143 -39.65 -8.91 -40.07
N THR A 144 -40.12 -10.16 -40.15
CA THR A 144 -41.31 -10.64 -39.44
C THR A 144 -41.15 -10.58 -37.93
N VAL A 145 -40.00 -11.03 -37.42
CA VAL A 145 -39.69 -11.00 -35.97
C VAL A 145 -39.65 -9.57 -35.47
N ARG A 146 -38.98 -8.66 -36.20
CA ARG A 146 -38.96 -7.23 -35.84
C ARG A 146 -40.35 -6.60 -35.85
N ALA A 147 -41.20 -6.95 -36.81
CA ALA A 147 -42.58 -6.45 -36.86
C ALA A 147 -43.42 -6.93 -35.67
N MET A 148 -43.23 -8.18 -35.22
CA MET A 148 -43.89 -8.72 -34.02
C MET A 148 -43.40 -8.03 -32.74
N GLU A 149 -42.08 -7.92 -32.56
CA GLU A 149 -41.47 -7.25 -31.40
C GLU A 149 -41.89 -5.78 -31.32
N LYS A 150 -42.00 -5.09 -32.46
CA LYS A 150 -42.51 -3.71 -32.53
C LYS A 150 -43.95 -3.57 -32.04
N LYS A 151 -44.78 -4.59 -32.24
CA LYS A 151 -46.16 -4.66 -31.71
C LYS A 151 -46.20 -5.08 -30.23
N GLY A 152 -45.05 -5.19 -29.56
CA GLY A 152 -44.94 -5.63 -28.17
C GLY A 152 -45.05 -7.16 -27.99
N ILE A 153 -45.08 -7.92 -29.08
CA ILE A 153 -45.15 -9.39 -29.03
C ILE A 153 -43.73 -9.92 -28.86
N ARG A 154 -43.45 -10.49 -27.70
CA ARG A 154 -42.15 -11.12 -27.41
C ARG A 154 -42.01 -12.41 -28.21
N THR A 155 -40.88 -12.53 -28.90
CA THR A 155 -40.47 -13.68 -29.68
C THR A 155 -39.30 -14.36 -29.00
N GLU A 156 -39.16 -15.68 -29.18
CA GLU A 156 -38.02 -16.43 -28.63
C GLU A 156 -36.69 -15.86 -29.12
N LYS A 157 -36.63 -15.44 -30.38
CA LYS A 157 -35.44 -14.87 -31.01
C LYS A 157 -35.09 -13.49 -30.45
N GLY A 158 -36.09 -12.65 -30.17
CA GLY A 158 -35.91 -11.37 -29.50
C GLY A 158 -35.48 -11.52 -28.04
N GLU A 159 -36.06 -12.48 -27.31
CA GLU A 159 -35.61 -12.82 -25.94
C GLU A 159 -34.17 -13.33 -25.94
N PHE A 160 -33.78 -14.19 -26.88
CA PHE A 160 -32.42 -14.67 -27.00
C PHE A 160 -31.41 -13.53 -27.24
N ASN A 161 -31.73 -12.58 -28.13
CA ASN A 161 -30.89 -11.41 -28.35
C ASN A 161 -30.84 -10.46 -27.14
N ARG A 162 -31.94 -10.31 -26.39
CA ARG A 162 -31.95 -9.56 -25.12
C ARG A 162 -31.03 -10.21 -24.09
N TRP A 163 -31.12 -11.53 -23.94
CA TRP A 163 -30.25 -12.30 -23.06
C TRP A 163 -28.77 -12.16 -23.46
N ILE A 164 -28.44 -12.29 -24.75
CA ILE A 164 -27.07 -12.07 -25.25
C ILE A 164 -26.55 -10.68 -24.88
N LYS A 165 -27.35 -9.63 -25.09
CA LYS A 165 -26.96 -8.25 -24.75
C LYS A 165 -26.71 -8.08 -23.25
N ALA A 166 -27.59 -8.64 -22.41
CA ALA A 166 -27.44 -8.60 -20.96
C ALA A 166 -26.18 -9.36 -20.50
N THR A 167 -25.94 -10.56 -21.02
CA THR A 167 -24.73 -11.36 -20.74
C THR A 167 -23.47 -10.62 -21.15
N ASN A 168 -23.43 -10.04 -22.35
CA ASN A 168 -22.28 -9.23 -22.81
C ASN A 168 -22.03 -8.00 -21.93
N ALA A 169 -23.09 -7.39 -21.37
CA ALA A 169 -22.95 -6.28 -20.43
C ALA A 169 -22.30 -6.74 -19.12
N VAL A 170 -22.70 -7.90 -18.58
CA VAL A 170 -22.09 -8.51 -17.39
C VAL A 170 -20.61 -8.86 -17.65
N ILE A 171 -20.29 -9.48 -18.79
CA ILE A 171 -18.90 -9.79 -19.17
C ILE A 171 -18.04 -8.52 -19.18
N ARG A 172 -18.58 -7.42 -19.74
CA ARG A 172 -17.87 -6.14 -19.78
C ARG A 172 -17.65 -5.55 -18.38
N ASP A 173 -18.62 -5.66 -17.48
CA ASP A 173 -18.48 -5.20 -16.08
C ASP A 173 -17.44 -6.02 -15.32
N ILE A 174 -17.44 -7.34 -15.46
CA ILE A 174 -16.45 -8.23 -14.85
C ILE A 174 -15.04 -7.88 -15.32
N LYS A 175 -14.84 -7.69 -16.64
CA LYS A 175 -13.53 -7.30 -17.19
C LYS A 175 -13.04 -5.97 -16.61
N LYS A 176 -13.91 -4.97 -16.49
CA LYS A 176 -13.56 -3.69 -15.85
C LYS A 176 -13.14 -3.86 -14.38
N LYS A 177 -13.88 -4.67 -13.61
CA LYS A 177 -13.55 -4.95 -12.21
C LYS A 177 -12.20 -5.66 -12.07
N ILE A 178 -11.89 -6.61 -12.94
CA ILE A 178 -10.59 -7.29 -12.96
C ILE A 178 -9.46 -6.28 -13.21
N THR A 179 -9.59 -5.38 -14.18
CA THR A 179 -8.59 -4.33 -14.43
C THR A 179 -8.37 -3.46 -13.21
N LEU A 180 -9.45 -2.98 -12.56
CA LEU A 180 -9.35 -2.18 -11.34
C LEU A 180 -8.64 -2.92 -10.19
N LEU A 181 -8.90 -4.23 -10.03
CA LEU A 181 -8.20 -5.04 -9.04
C LEU A 181 -6.70 -5.18 -9.34
N PHE A 182 -6.33 -5.32 -10.62
CA PHE A 182 -4.91 -5.33 -11.00
C PHE A 182 -4.22 -4.00 -10.68
N ASP A 183 -4.89 -2.88 -10.93
CA ASP A 183 -4.38 -1.56 -10.59
C ASP A 183 -4.16 -1.42 -9.07
N TRP A 184 -5.14 -1.85 -8.26
CA TRP A 184 -5.00 -1.87 -6.79
C TRP A 184 -3.88 -2.79 -6.31
N ILE A 185 -3.70 -3.96 -6.92
CA ILE A 185 -2.60 -4.86 -6.59
C ILE A 185 -1.25 -4.22 -6.93
N ALA A 186 -1.16 -3.53 -8.07
CA ALA A 186 0.06 -2.84 -8.47
C ALA A 186 0.40 -1.70 -7.48
N GLU A 187 -0.59 -0.92 -7.07
CA GLU A 187 -0.44 0.12 -6.06
C GLU A 187 -0.01 -0.45 -4.70
N ALA A 188 -0.70 -1.47 -4.20
CA ALA A 188 -0.34 -2.13 -2.94
C ALA A 188 1.09 -2.71 -2.96
N LYS A 189 1.52 -3.27 -4.10
CA LYS A 189 2.90 -3.74 -4.27
C LYS A 189 3.90 -2.59 -4.26
N ALA A 190 3.60 -1.46 -4.89
CA ALA A 190 4.45 -0.28 -4.89
C ALA A 190 4.61 0.29 -3.47
N GLU A 191 3.52 0.34 -2.70
CA GLU A 191 3.55 0.71 -1.28
C GLU A 191 4.41 -0.24 -0.45
N LEU A 192 4.24 -1.56 -0.62
CA LEU A 192 5.03 -2.56 0.10
C LEU A 192 6.52 -2.50 -0.28
N ALA A 193 6.85 -2.07 -1.50
CA ALA A 193 8.23 -1.92 -1.97
C ALA A 193 8.93 -0.66 -1.44
N LYS A 194 8.21 0.26 -0.77
CA LYS A 194 8.84 1.40 -0.10
C LYS A 194 9.82 0.89 0.98
N PRO A 195 11.00 1.52 1.14
CA PRO A 195 11.95 1.11 2.17
C PRO A 195 11.28 1.19 3.54
N GLN A 196 11.03 0.04 4.16
CA GLN A 196 10.60 0.01 5.55
C GLN A 196 11.79 0.38 6.43
N THR A 197 11.58 1.24 7.42
CA THR A 197 12.59 1.51 8.44
C THR A 197 13.03 0.17 9.03
N PRO A 198 14.35 -0.11 9.11
CA PRO A 198 14.82 -1.39 9.58
C PRO A 198 14.25 -1.67 10.97
N ASP A 199 13.56 -2.80 11.10
CA ASP A 199 12.89 -3.16 12.34
C ASP A 199 13.92 -3.43 13.46
N LEU A 200 13.43 -3.48 14.71
CA LEU A 200 14.26 -3.68 15.90
C LEU A 200 15.14 -4.94 15.79
N VAL A 201 14.60 -6.04 15.26
CA VAL A 201 15.31 -7.32 15.10
C VAL A 201 16.39 -7.20 14.03
N SER A 202 16.09 -6.56 12.90
CA SER A 202 17.01 -6.28 11.82
C SER A 202 18.19 -5.41 12.28
N LEU A 203 17.94 -4.36 13.07
CA LEU A 203 18.98 -3.50 13.64
C LEU A 203 19.86 -4.23 14.66
N LEU A 204 19.28 -5.02 15.55
CA LEU A 204 20.06 -5.82 16.51
C LEU A 204 20.89 -6.90 15.80
N ASN A 205 20.32 -7.58 14.80
CA ASN A 205 21.07 -8.53 13.98
C ASN A 205 22.23 -7.87 13.25
N ALA A 206 22.02 -6.68 12.66
CA ALA A 206 23.09 -5.91 12.04
C ALA A 206 24.20 -5.58 13.04
N TYR A 207 23.85 -5.08 14.24
CA TYR A 207 24.81 -4.79 15.31
C TYR A 207 25.67 -6.00 15.67
N TYR A 208 25.04 -7.13 16.00
CA TYR A 208 25.77 -8.34 16.44
C TYR A 208 26.55 -9.00 15.29
N THR A 209 26.06 -8.91 14.05
CA THR A 209 26.79 -9.37 12.86
C THR A 209 28.07 -8.58 12.66
N GLN A 210 28.00 -7.24 12.75
CA GLN A 210 29.16 -6.37 12.64
C GLN A 210 30.18 -6.64 13.76
N ARG A 211 29.69 -6.78 15.00
CA ARG A 211 30.54 -7.09 16.16
C ARG A 211 31.18 -8.47 16.05
N LYS A 212 30.51 -9.46 15.44
CA LYS A 212 31.07 -10.78 15.15
C LYS A 212 32.15 -10.72 14.05
N ALA A 213 31.96 -9.91 13.01
CA ALA A 213 32.95 -9.73 11.95
C ALA A 213 34.28 -9.14 12.48
N GLY A 214 34.22 -8.24 13.46
CA GLY A 214 35.41 -7.69 14.14
C GLY A 214 36.06 -8.58 15.21
N ALA A 215 35.48 -9.74 15.54
CA ALA A 215 35.97 -10.59 16.63
C ALA A 215 37.07 -11.57 16.16
N TYR A 216 38.30 -11.38 16.65
CA TYR A 216 39.48 -12.17 16.27
C TYR A 216 39.54 -13.59 16.88
N SER A 217 38.82 -13.87 17.98
CA SER A 217 38.89 -15.16 18.69
C SER A 217 37.55 -15.92 18.72
N GLN A 218 37.61 -17.26 18.81
CA GLN A 218 36.42 -18.11 18.95
C GLN A 218 35.65 -17.79 20.25
N LYS A 219 36.37 -17.47 21.33
CA LYS A 219 35.78 -17.03 22.61
C LYS A 219 34.97 -15.74 22.43
N GLY A 220 35.49 -14.76 21.68
CA GLY A 220 34.78 -13.52 21.38
C GLY A 220 33.50 -13.76 20.55
N LYS A 221 33.55 -14.66 19.58
CA LYS A 221 32.39 -15.03 18.74
C LYS A 221 31.28 -15.71 19.57
N ILE A 222 31.64 -16.65 20.45
CA ILE A 222 30.67 -17.31 21.35
C ILE A 222 30.05 -16.32 22.34
N SER A 223 30.87 -15.42 22.90
CA SER A 223 30.38 -14.38 23.83
C SER A 223 29.35 -13.46 23.16
N ASN A 224 29.60 -13.04 21.92
CA ASN A 224 28.67 -12.19 21.17
C ASN A 224 27.33 -12.90 20.91
N LEU A 225 27.36 -14.20 20.57
CA LEU A 225 26.14 -14.99 20.38
C LEU A 225 25.33 -15.14 21.68
N LYS A 226 26.02 -15.32 22.81
CA LYS A 226 25.36 -15.39 24.12
C LYS A 226 24.67 -14.07 24.45
N GLU A 227 25.36 -12.95 24.28
CA GLU A 227 24.82 -11.61 24.54
C GLU A 227 23.64 -11.27 23.61
N MET A 228 23.70 -11.69 22.35
CA MET A 228 22.60 -11.58 21.39
C MET A 228 21.37 -12.35 21.88
N ASN A 229 21.55 -13.62 22.29
CA ASN A 229 20.44 -14.44 22.79
C ASN A 229 19.85 -13.89 24.10
N GLU A 230 20.69 -13.42 25.02
CA GLU A 230 20.25 -12.76 26.26
C GLU A 230 19.39 -11.52 25.95
N THR A 231 19.81 -10.70 24.98
CA THR A 231 19.08 -9.51 24.53
C THR A 231 17.72 -9.88 23.93
N PHE A 232 17.67 -10.84 23.00
CA PHE A 232 16.41 -11.26 22.38
C PHE A 232 15.44 -11.89 23.38
N ASN A 233 15.93 -12.70 24.32
CA ASN A 233 15.08 -13.29 25.36
C ASN A 233 14.52 -12.23 26.30
N TYR A 234 15.33 -11.24 26.67
CA TYR A 234 14.88 -10.11 27.47
C TYR A 234 13.77 -9.32 26.76
N LEU A 235 13.98 -8.96 25.49
CA LEU A 235 12.97 -8.22 24.71
C LEU A 235 11.67 -9.01 24.57
N ARG A 236 11.77 -10.31 24.28
CA ARG A 236 10.61 -11.19 24.16
C ARG A 236 9.85 -11.33 25.48
N ALA A 237 10.56 -11.48 26.60
CA ALA A 237 9.95 -11.63 27.91
C ALA A 237 9.20 -10.37 28.37
N ASN A 238 9.62 -9.19 27.90
CA ASN A 238 9.01 -7.90 28.20
C ASN A 238 8.09 -7.38 27.09
N GLY A 239 7.78 -8.19 26.06
CA GLY A 239 6.87 -7.79 25.00
C GLY A 239 7.36 -6.64 24.11
N ILE A 240 8.68 -6.47 23.98
CA ILE A 240 9.31 -5.40 23.18
C ILE A 240 9.64 -5.94 21.80
N TYR A 241 8.80 -5.64 20.80
CA TYR A 241 8.92 -6.18 19.44
C TYR A 241 9.29 -5.12 18.39
N THR A 242 9.00 -3.86 18.67
CA THR A 242 9.21 -2.73 17.76
C THR A 242 10.12 -1.67 18.37
N LEU A 243 10.60 -0.72 17.53
CA LEU A 243 11.34 0.44 18.01
C LEU A 243 10.49 1.33 18.92
N GLU A 244 9.20 1.44 18.62
CA GLU A 244 8.24 2.19 19.41
C GLU A 244 8.03 1.54 20.79
N ASP A 245 7.93 0.21 20.86
CA ASP A 245 7.84 -0.51 22.14
C ASP A 245 9.07 -0.24 23.00
N LEU A 246 10.27 -0.28 22.40
CA LEU A 246 11.53 -0.04 23.10
C LEU A 246 11.59 1.39 23.65
N GLU A 247 11.22 2.38 22.84
CA GLU A 247 11.20 3.79 23.25
C GLU A 247 10.17 4.04 24.35
N SER A 248 8.98 3.45 24.24
CA SER A 248 7.94 3.53 25.28
C SER A 248 8.44 2.97 26.61
N HIS A 249 9.05 1.78 26.61
CA HIS A 249 9.59 1.16 27.83
C HIS A 249 10.72 1.99 28.45
N VAL A 250 11.63 2.54 27.64
CA VAL A 250 12.71 3.43 28.13
C VAL A 250 12.11 4.66 28.82
N ASN A 251 11.12 5.29 28.21
CA ASN A 251 10.48 6.50 28.75
C ASN A 251 9.72 6.21 30.04
N GLU A 252 8.95 5.12 30.08
CA GLU A 252 8.22 4.68 31.28
C GLU A 252 9.17 4.40 32.45
N HIS A 253 10.22 3.62 32.22
CA HIS A 253 11.21 3.30 33.26
C HIS A 253 11.99 4.53 33.71
N SER A 254 12.32 5.45 32.79
CA SER A 254 12.98 6.72 33.13
C SER A 254 12.10 7.58 34.04
N SER A 255 10.82 7.76 33.68
CA SER A 255 9.88 8.55 34.48
C SER A 255 9.64 7.94 35.87
N THR A 256 9.54 6.60 35.94
CA THR A 256 9.38 5.87 37.20
C THR A 256 10.63 6.01 38.09
N THR A 257 11.82 5.90 37.48
CA THR A 257 13.10 6.08 38.19
C THR A 257 13.24 7.49 38.76
N GLU A 258 12.86 8.52 38.00
CA GLU A 258 12.87 9.92 38.47
C GLU A 258 11.89 10.16 39.62
N SER A 259 10.68 9.60 39.51
CA SER A 259 9.66 9.69 40.56
C SER A 259 10.12 9.03 41.86
N LEU A 260 10.61 7.78 41.78
CA LEU A 260 11.13 7.04 42.94
C LEU A 260 12.34 7.74 43.57
N LYS A 261 13.25 8.28 42.76
CA LYS A 261 14.38 9.06 43.25
C LYS A 261 13.91 10.29 44.05
N LYS A 262 12.93 11.02 43.56
CA LYS A 262 12.37 12.19 44.26
C LYS A 262 11.77 11.80 45.61
N THR A 263 11.10 10.65 45.68
CA THR A 263 10.58 10.08 46.93
C THR A 263 11.70 9.73 47.90
N LEU A 264 12.75 9.04 47.44
CA LEU A 264 13.92 8.69 48.25
C LEU A 264 14.64 9.93 48.80
N ASP A 265 14.84 10.96 47.97
CA ASP A 265 15.45 12.23 48.37
C ASP A 265 14.59 12.92 49.45
N GLY A 266 13.26 12.88 49.31
CA GLY A 266 12.31 13.40 50.29
C GLY A 266 12.33 12.66 51.63
N GLN A 267 12.30 11.32 51.60
CA GLN A 267 12.40 10.46 52.78
C GLN A 267 13.74 10.70 53.51
N THR A 268 14.85 10.70 52.77
CA THR A 268 16.20 10.99 53.30
C THR A 268 16.26 12.36 53.96
N ALA A 269 15.69 13.39 53.32
CA ALA A 269 15.65 14.73 53.87
C ALA A 269 14.83 14.80 55.17
N ARG A 270 13.68 14.11 55.25
CA ARG A 270 12.85 14.08 56.46
C ARG A 270 13.51 13.30 57.59
N MET A 271 14.09 12.13 57.32
CA MET A 271 14.89 11.37 58.30
C MET A 271 16.03 12.22 58.89
N LYS A 272 16.73 12.98 58.03
CA LYS A 272 17.77 13.92 58.46
C LYS A 272 17.21 15.06 59.32
N ALA A 273 16.03 15.60 58.97
CA ALA A 273 15.37 16.64 59.76
C ALA A 273 14.96 16.13 61.14
N ILE A 274 14.39 14.91 61.23
CA ILE A 274 14.06 14.25 62.49
C ILE A 274 15.31 14.08 63.35
N LYS A 275 16.42 13.61 62.77
CA LYS A 275 17.70 13.49 63.49
C LYS A 275 18.18 14.83 64.06
N GLN A 276 18.04 15.93 63.30
CA GLN A 276 18.36 17.27 63.79
C GLN A 276 17.41 17.76 64.90
N LEU A 277 16.17 17.29 64.93
CA LEU A 277 15.23 17.57 66.03
C LEU A 277 15.63 16.84 67.31
N TYR A 278 16.12 15.59 67.22
CA TYR A 278 16.75 14.89 68.34
C TYR A 278 17.93 15.68 68.92
N ASP A 279 18.86 16.12 68.07
CA ASP A 279 20.01 16.94 68.49
C ASP A 279 19.56 18.25 69.15
N SER A 280 18.53 18.89 68.59
CA SER A 280 17.96 20.14 69.13
C SER A 280 17.27 19.89 70.47
N SER A 281 16.57 18.77 70.64
CA SER A 281 15.93 18.38 71.90
C SER A 281 16.97 18.16 73.00
N ALA A 282 18.05 17.44 72.69
CA ALA A 282 19.17 17.23 73.62
C ALA A 282 19.84 18.55 74.01
N ALA A 283 20.13 19.43 73.05
CA ALA A 283 20.69 20.76 73.32
C ALA A 283 19.74 21.63 74.17
N PHE A 284 18.44 21.59 73.89
CA PHE A 284 17.43 22.31 74.66
C PHE A 284 17.38 21.85 76.12
N GLN A 285 17.39 20.54 76.37
CA GLN A 285 17.39 19.99 77.73
C GLN A 285 18.69 20.32 78.49
N ASN A 286 19.85 20.13 77.85
CA ASN A 286 21.16 20.36 78.49
C ASN A 286 21.40 21.83 78.85
N LEU A 287 20.92 22.76 78.02
CA LEU A 287 21.13 24.20 78.20
C LEU A 287 19.96 24.89 78.92
N LYS A 288 18.93 24.14 79.30
CA LYS A 288 17.75 24.67 80.00
C LYS A 288 18.11 25.34 81.33
N SER A 289 19.04 24.76 82.08
CA SER A 289 19.47 25.30 83.38
C SER A 289 20.13 26.68 83.25
N VAL A 290 20.91 26.90 82.20
CA VAL A 290 21.54 28.19 81.85
C VAL A 290 20.46 29.23 81.53
N TYR A 291 19.47 28.86 80.70
CA TYR A 291 18.35 29.74 80.39
C TYR A 291 17.50 30.06 81.63
N ASP A 292 17.14 29.07 82.44
CA ASP A 292 16.37 29.27 83.67
C ASP A 292 17.15 30.15 84.67
N GLY A 293 18.48 29.98 84.74
CA GLY A 293 19.39 30.83 85.52
C GLY A 293 19.32 32.29 85.09
N LEU A 294 19.36 32.56 83.78
CA LEU A 294 19.16 33.90 83.22
C LEU A 294 17.78 34.46 83.61
N GLN A 295 16.70 33.67 83.54
CA GLN A 295 15.34 34.13 83.88
C GLN A 295 15.16 34.53 85.34
N LYS A 296 15.93 33.93 86.27
CA LYS A 296 15.89 34.25 87.70
C LYS A 296 16.53 35.60 88.04
N ILE A 297 17.40 36.13 87.18
CA ILE A 297 18.09 37.41 87.40
C ILE A 297 17.18 38.57 87.01
N LYS A 298 16.71 39.31 88.02
CA LYS A 298 15.78 40.45 87.85
C LYS A 298 16.49 41.80 87.61
N PHE A 299 17.73 41.96 88.08
CA PHE A 299 18.48 43.20 87.93
C PHE A 299 19.29 43.22 86.63
N GLU A 300 19.29 44.37 85.95
CA GLU A 300 19.75 44.50 84.57
C GLU A 300 21.26 44.31 84.39
N LYS A 301 22.09 44.92 85.25
CA LYS A 301 23.55 44.78 85.22
C LYS A 301 24.03 43.33 85.40
N PRO A 302 23.60 42.58 86.44
CA PRO A 302 23.94 41.15 86.58
C PRO A 302 23.40 40.29 85.43
N ARG A 303 22.23 40.62 84.88
CA ARG A 303 21.64 39.89 83.75
C ARG A 303 22.47 40.04 82.48
N ALA A 304 22.97 41.25 82.19
CA ALA A 304 23.87 41.50 81.08
C ALA A 304 25.21 40.75 81.22
N LYS A 305 25.79 40.73 82.42
CA LYS A 305 27.02 39.97 82.70
C LYS A 305 26.82 38.46 82.48
N TYR A 306 25.73 37.89 83.00
CA TYR A 306 25.40 36.47 82.81
C TYR A 306 25.19 36.10 81.33
N LYS A 307 24.55 36.99 80.54
CA LYS A 307 24.41 36.79 79.10
C LYS A 307 25.73 36.75 78.37
N ALA A 308 26.71 37.58 78.76
CA ALA A 308 28.02 37.60 78.15
C ALA A 308 28.84 36.36 78.52
N GLU A 309 28.76 35.89 79.76
CA GLU A 309 29.46 34.67 80.23
C GLU A 309 28.92 33.38 79.60
N HIS A 310 27.62 33.35 79.26
CA HIS A 310 26.95 32.19 78.67
C HIS A 310 26.40 32.45 77.25
N GLU A 311 27.06 33.34 76.49
CA GLU A 311 26.56 33.80 75.20
C GLU A 311 26.35 32.64 74.22
N ALA A 312 27.35 31.77 74.08
CA ALA A 312 27.32 30.64 73.16
C ALA A 312 26.22 29.63 73.52
N GLU A 313 26.07 29.30 74.81
CA GLU A 313 25.04 28.40 75.31
C GLU A 313 23.64 28.97 75.10
N LEU A 314 23.44 30.26 75.34
CA LEU A 314 22.15 30.91 75.13
C LEU A 314 21.78 30.97 73.65
N ILE A 315 22.74 31.25 72.75
CA ILE A 315 22.53 31.20 71.30
C ILE A 315 22.09 29.79 70.86
N GLN A 316 22.80 28.76 71.32
CA GLN A 316 22.47 27.37 71.01
C GLN A 316 21.09 26.97 71.57
N PHE A 317 20.77 27.36 72.81
CA PHE A 317 19.45 27.10 73.41
C PHE A 317 18.33 27.75 72.61
N TYR A 318 18.46 29.03 72.21
CA TYR A 318 17.43 29.70 71.42
C TYR A 318 17.29 29.12 70.01
N ALA A 319 18.40 28.69 69.37
CA ALA A 319 18.37 28.02 68.09
C ALA A 319 17.65 26.67 68.17
N ALA A 320 17.97 25.86 69.19
CA ALA A 320 17.31 24.60 69.49
C ALA A 320 15.81 24.80 69.77
N ARG A 321 15.47 25.78 70.62
CA ARG A 321 14.07 26.14 70.92
C ARG A 321 13.32 26.51 69.65
N ARG A 322 13.90 27.36 68.79
CA ARG A 322 13.27 27.78 67.53
C ARG A 322 12.96 26.60 66.61
N LYS A 323 13.90 25.66 66.46
CA LYS A 323 13.70 24.45 65.65
C LYS A 323 12.58 23.57 66.23
N LEU A 324 12.59 23.32 67.54
CA LEU A 324 11.55 22.52 68.19
C LEU A 324 10.17 23.17 68.12
N THR A 325 10.06 24.49 68.34
CA THR A 325 8.79 25.21 68.21
C THR A 325 8.29 25.27 66.77
N GLY A 326 9.18 25.18 65.77
CA GLY A 326 8.80 25.06 64.36
C GLY A 326 8.06 23.75 64.05
N GLU A 327 8.49 22.63 64.66
CA GLU A 327 7.85 21.32 64.50
C GLU A 327 6.67 21.12 65.48
N PHE A 328 6.78 21.66 66.69
CA PHE A 328 5.78 21.57 67.77
C PHE A 328 5.33 22.97 68.20
N PRO A 329 4.38 23.61 67.48
CA PRO A 329 3.94 24.98 67.77
C PRO A 329 3.27 25.15 69.12
N ASP A 330 2.67 24.08 69.66
CA ASP A 330 2.04 24.05 70.99
C ASP A 330 3.06 23.96 72.14
N GLY A 331 4.35 23.85 71.81
CA GLY A 331 5.46 23.73 72.75
C GLY A 331 5.57 22.37 73.42
N LYS A 332 4.71 21.41 73.09
CA LYS A 332 4.72 20.05 73.65
C LYS A 332 5.51 19.14 72.70
N VAL A 333 6.80 19.02 72.98
CA VAL A 333 7.70 18.15 72.21
C VAL A 333 7.33 16.68 72.44
N ASP A 334 6.84 16.01 71.40
CA ASP A 334 6.54 14.57 71.41
C ASP A 334 7.64 13.80 70.66
N MET A 335 8.63 13.32 71.41
CA MET A 335 9.75 12.57 70.84
C MET A 335 9.34 11.17 70.40
N LYS A 336 8.29 10.59 70.99
CA LYS A 336 7.80 9.26 70.59
C LYS A 336 7.24 9.33 69.18
N LYS A 337 6.43 10.36 68.89
CA LYS A 337 5.92 10.61 67.54
C LYS A 337 7.02 10.71 66.48
N LEU A 338 8.13 11.39 66.79
CA LEU A 338 9.27 11.49 65.87
C LEU A 338 10.03 10.18 65.70
N SER A 339 10.10 9.35 66.74
CA SER A 339 10.67 7.99 66.64
C SER A 339 9.81 7.12 65.74
N ASP A 340 8.50 7.08 66.00
CA ASP A 340 7.54 6.28 65.23
C ASP A 340 7.57 6.72 63.75
N GLU A 341 7.59 8.03 63.47
CA GLU A 341 7.73 8.56 62.10
C GLU A 341 9.07 8.18 61.44
N TYR A 342 10.17 8.20 62.18
CA TYR A 342 11.47 7.81 61.65
C TYR A 342 11.50 6.33 61.26
N ASP A 343 10.98 5.45 62.14
CA ASP A 343 10.95 4.01 61.92
C ASP A 343 10.06 3.66 60.71
N GLU A 344 8.91 4.33 60.57
CA GLU A 344 8.03 4.20 59.39
C GLU A 344 8.73 4.69 58.10
N LEU A 345 9.42 5.83 58.17
CA LEU A 345 10.17 6.37 57.02
C LEU A 345 11.34 5.48 56.61
N GLU A 346 12.05 4.87 57.57
CA GLU A 346 13.16 3.97 57.30
C GLU A 346 12.69 2.71 56.55
N GLN A 347 11.60 2.09 57.01
CA GLN A 347 10.99 0.94 56.34
C GLN A 347 10.46 1.29 54.94
N ALA A 348 9.78 2.45 54.81
CA ALA A 348 9.29 2.93 53.52
C ALA A 348 10.45 3.23 52.55
N HIS A 349 11.56 3.78 53.05
CA HIS A 349 12.74 4.08 52.27
C HIS A 349 13.42 2.80 51.76
N GLU A 350 13.59 1.77 52.60
CA GLU A 350 14.14 0.48 52.16
C GLU A 350 13.31 -0.15 51.04
N THR A 351 11.98 -0.11 51.18
CA THR A 351 11.05 -0.61 50.16
C THR A 351 11.17 0.18 48.85
N THR A 352 11.08 1.51 48.93
CA THR A 352 11.20 2.41 47.78
C THR A 352 12.57 2.25 47.09
N TYR A 353 13.63 2.04 47.86
CA TYR A 353 14.98 1.83 47.33
C TYR A 353 15.09 0.50 46.59
N GLY A 354 14.45 -0.56 47.09
CA GLY A 354 14.35 -1.85 46.41
C GLY A 354 13.70 -1.73 45.03
N GLU A 355 12.55 -1.05 44.96
CA GLU A 355 11.84 -0.77 43.71
C GLU A 355 12.68 0.10 42.77
N PHE A 356 13.25 1.20 43.28
CA PHE A 356 14.11 2.10 42.52
C PHE A 356 15.27 1.34 41.89
N LYS A 357 15.95 0.49 42.67
CA LYS A 357 17.08 -0.30 42.20
C LYS A 357 16.66 -1.25 41.08
N ALA A 358 15.54 -1.96 41.25
CA ALA A 358 15.04 -2.90 40.25
C ALA A 358 14.72 -2.20 38.92
N VAL A 359 13.93 -1.12 38.95
CA VAL A 359 13.56 -0.35 37.75
C VAL A 359 14.79 0.30 37.10
N ARG A 360 15.72 0.84 37.89
CA ARG A 360 16.95 1.47 37.37
C ARG A 360 17.86 0.44 36.69
N ASP A 361 18.02 -0.74 37.28
CA ASP A 361 18.84 -1.80 36.70
C ASP A 361 18.22 -2.31 35.39
N ASP A 362 16.89 -2.32 35.28
CA ASP A 362 16.20 -2.67 34.03
C ASP A 362 16.28 -1.54 32.98
N LEU A 363 16.12 -0.28 33.39
CA LEU A 363 16.36 0.89 32.55
C LEU A 363 17.75 0.86 31.92
N HIS A 364 18.79 0.51 32.69
CA HIS A 364 20.14 0.34 32.16
C HIS A 364 20.22 -0.73 31.06
N ARG A 365 19.46 -1.84 31.18
CA ARG A 365 19.39 -2.87 30.13
C ARG A 365 18.71 -2.32 28.88
N LEU A 366 17.58 -1.63 29.01
CA LEU A 366 16.87 -0.99 27.89
C LEU A 366 17.78 0.01 27.16
N TRP A 367 18.50 0.86 27.90
CA TRP A 367 19.47 1.79 27.32
C TRP A 367 20.59 1.09 26.57
N LYS A 368 21.06 -0.06 27.07
CA LYS A 368 22.05 -0.87 26.37
C LYS A 368 21.50 -1.39 25.03
N VAL A 369 20.27 -1.90 25.02
CA VAL A 369 19.60 -2.32 23.77
C VAL A 369 19.46 -1.14 22.82
N LYS A 370 18.94 0.00 23.31
CA LYS A 370 18.80 1.22 22.52
C LYS A 370 20.13 1.67 21.92
N SER A 371 21.22 1.62 22.69
CA SER A 371 22.55 1.94 22.19
C SER A 371 23.02 0.99 21.08
N CYS A 372 22.72 -0.31 21.15
CA CYS A 372 23.04 -1.27 20.09
C CYS A 372 22.28 -0.92 18.80
N VAL A 373 20.99 -0.64 18.93
CA VAL A 373 20.08 -0.25 17.83
C VAL A 373 20.54 1.04 17.18
N ASP A 374 20.77 2.09 17.96
CA ASP A 374 21.23 3.41 17.49
C ASP A 374 22.60 3.29 16.77
N THR A 375 23.48 2.41 17.25
CA THR A 375 24.78 2.15 16.61
C THR A 375 24.61 1.49 15.24
N ALA A 376 23.76 0.48 15.14
CA ALA A 376 23.46 -0.17 13.86
C ALA A 376 22.76 0.76 12.87
N ALA A 377 21.82 1.57 13.34
CA ALA A 377 21.11 2.54 12.52
C ALA A 377 22.09 3.54 11.87
N ARG A 378 22.96 4.17 12.66
CA ARG A 378 23.99 5.08 12.16
C ARG A 378 24.96 4.43 11.18
N PHE A 379 25.29 3.15 11.38
CA PHE A 379 26.16 2.42 10.47
C PHE A 379 25.48 2.15 9.13
N ASN A 380 24.21 1.74 9.16
CA ASN A 380 23.41 1.50 7.96
C ASN A 380 23.23 2.78 7.15
N GLU A 381 22.89 3.91 7.80
CA GLU A 381 22.79 5.23 7.16
C GLU A 381 24.08 5.60 6.41
N ARG A 382 25.24 5.53 7.08
CA ARG A 382 26.55 5.81 6.46
C ARG A 382 26.86 4.88 5.29
N THR A 383 26.46 3.62 5.38
CA THR A 383 26.70 2.63 4.31
C THR A 383 25.84 2.93 3.08
N GLU A 384 24.58 3.31 3.28
CA GLU A 384 23.67 3.71 2.20
C GLU A 384 24.10 5.03 1.55
N GLU A 385 24.53 6.03 2.34
CA GLU A 385 25.13 7.27 1.83
C GLU A 385 26.35 7.00 0.95
N GLN A 386 27.25 6.11 1.39
CA GLN A 386 28.42 5.71 0.61
C GLN A 386 28.05 4.98 -0.69
N LYS A 387 27.02 4.11 -0.68
CA LYS A 387 26.52 3.44 -1.89
C LYS A 387 25.91 4.44 -2.87
N LEU A 388 25.18 5.43 -2.39
CA LEU A 388 24.60 6.50 -3.21
C LEU A 388 25.70 7.38 -3.84
N GLN A 389 26.76 7.70 -3.09
CA GLN A 389 27.91 8.45 -3.61
C GLN A 389 28.75 7.66 -4.61
N ASN A 390 28.83 6.33 -4.46
CA ASN A 390 29.60 5.45 -5.33
C ASN A 390 28.80 4.90 -6.53
N ARG A 391 27.55 5.35 -6.76
CA ARG A 391 26.81 4.97 -7.96
C ARG A 391 27.49 5.55 -9.19
N PRO A 392 27.91 4.73 -10.17
CA PRO A 392 28.51 5.25 -11.40
C PRO A 392 27.49 6.14 -12.11
N GLN A 393 27.86 7.40 -12.36
CA GLN A 393 27.07 8.27 -13.24
C GLN A 393 27.08 7.64 -14.63
N THR A 394 25.95 7.07 -15.02
CA THR A 394 25.72 6.64 -16.40
C THR A 394 25.79 7.88 -17.30
N ARG A 395 26.96 8.11 -17.90
CA ARG A 395 27.10 8.99 -19.05
C ARG A 395 26.22 8.43 -20.17
N GLN A 396 25.05 9.03 -20.36
CA GLN A 396 24.27 8.82 -21.58
C GLN A 396 25.15 9.26 -22.76
N LYS A 397 25.32 8.33 -23.71
CA LYS A 397 25.87 8.62 -25.04
C LYS A 397 24.73 8.93 -25.99
#